data_AF-A0A2I0W836-F1
#
_entry.id   AF-A0A2I0W836-F1
#
_cell.length_a   1.000
_cell.length_b   1.000
_cell.length_c   1.000
_cell.angle_alpha   90.00
_cell.angle_beta   90.00
_cell.angle_gamma   90.00
#
_symmetry.space_group_name_H-M   'P 1'
#
loop_
_entity.id
_entity.type
_entity.pdbx_description
1 polymer ?
#
loop_
_entity_poly.entity_id
_entity_poly.type
_entity_poly.pdbx_seq_one_letter_code
_entity_poly.pdbx_strand_id
1 'polypeptide(L)'
;MAISGGLKTADSLLAKGIIVDPNCALCHCYAESVSHLFFECDYSFSIISKLMSNLGYLLFRPNVLQIFEYIKDTHDKNKEFYYLLICTSVYFIWRERNERKFGGNSVSSTSLALKIKAAVLSKIMRWKSREILMDLL
;
A
#
# COMPACT_ATOMS: atom_id res chain seq x y z
N MET A 1 -6.82 -8.15 7.38
CA MET A 1 -7.89 -7.19 7.02
C MET A 1 -8.03 -7.01 5.51
N ALA A 2 -7.00 -6.51 4.80
CA ALA A 2 -7.07 -6.31 3.34
C ALA A 2 -7.36 -7.60 2.55
N ILE A 3 -6.65 -8.68 2.88
CA ILE A 3 -6.82 -9.99 2.22
C ILE A 3 -8.13 -10.70 2.62
N SER A 4 -8.66 -10.40 3.81
CA SER A 4 -9.83 -11.08 4.38
C SER A 4 -11.17 -10.44 3.98
N GLY A 5 -11.19 -9.48 3.04
CA GLY A 5 -12.40 -8.76 2.65
C GLY A 5 -13.00 -7.87 3.75
N GLY A 6 -12.25 -7.58 4.81
CA GLY A 6 -12.73 -6.81 5.96
C GLY A 6 -12.69 -5.29 5.76
N LEU A 7 -12.19 -4.81 4.62
CA LEU A 7 -12.09 -3.38 4.34
C LEU A 7 -13.45 -2.81 3.90
N LYS A 8 -13.76 -1.62 4.42
CA LYS A 8 -14.98 -0.86 4.09
C LYS A 8 -14.77 0.01 2.86
N THR A 9 -14.40 -0.65 1.76
CA THR A 9 -14.30 -0.05 0.43
C THR A 9 -15.71 0.23 -0.12
N ALA A 10 -15.82 1.14 -1.10
CA ALA A 10 -17.12 1.56 -1.63
C ALA A 10 -17.88 0.37 -2.22
N ASP A 11 -17.21 -0.51 -2.98
CA ASP A 11 -17.79 -1.76 -3.48
C ASP A 11 -18.41 -2.64 -2.37
N SER A 12 -17.69 -2.84 -1.26
CA SER A 12 -18.11 -3.63 -0.10
C SER A 12 -19.29 -3.01 0.65
N LEU A 13 -19.36 -1.68 0.69
CA LEU A 13 -20.47 -0.95 1.30
C LEU A 13 -21.72 -0.96 0.41
N LEU A 14 -21.55 -0.74 -0.89
CA LEU A 14 -22.65 -0.79 -1.86
C LEU A 14 -23.26 -2.19 -1.95
N ALA A 15 -22.44 -3.24 -1.93
CA ALA A 15 -22.91 -4.63 -1.87
C ALA A 15 -23.75 -4.93 -0.62
N LYS A 16 -23.60 -4.13 0.45
CA LYS A 16 -24.38 -4.22 1.69
C LYS A 16 -25.58 -3.26 1.73
N GLY A 17 -25.89 -2.59 0.61
CA GLY A 17 -26.98 -1.61 0.51
C GLY A 17 -26.69 -0.25 1.16
N ILE A 18 -25.45 0.02 1.55
CA ILE A 18 -25.04 1.32 2.11
C ILE A 18 -24.66 2.24 0.96
N ILE A 19 -25.42 3.33 0.79
CA ILE A 19 -25.20 4.31 -0.28
C ILE A 19 -23.97 5.15 0.04
N VAL A 20 -22.97 5.08 -0.83
CA VAL A 20 -21.73 5.87 -0.76
C VAL A 20 -21.28 6.25 -2.16
N ASP A 21 -20.41 7.27 -2.28
CA ASP A 21 -19.74 7.58 -3.55
C ASP A 21 -18.90 6.35 -4.00
N PRO A 22 -19.19 5.77 -5.18
CA PRO A 22 -18.45 4.63 -5.69
C PRO A 22 -17.00 4.97 -6.05
N ASN A 23 -16.66 6.24 -6.26
CA ASN A 23 -15.34 6.63 -6.72
C ASN A 23 -14.26 6.47 -5.63
N CYS A 24 -13.06 6.11 -6.07
CA CYS A 24 -11.88 6.03 -5.23
C CYS A 24 -11.47 7.42 -4.75
N ALA A 25 -11.39 7.61 -3.43
CA ALA A 25 -11.02 8.89 -2.85
C ALA A 25 -9.54 9.28 -3.04
N LEU A 26 -8.72 8.39 -3.62
CA LEU A 26 -7.30 8.68 -3.89
C LEU A 26 -7.09 9.29 -5.28
N CYS A 27 -7.69 8.72 -6.32
CA CYS A 27 -7.54 9.18 -7.70
C CYS A 27 -8.78 9.92 -8.23
N HIS A 28 -9.97 9.70 -7.68
CA HIS A 28 -11.25 10.22 -8.18
C HIS A 28 -11.59 9.85 -9.63
N CYS A 29 -10.88 8.90 -10.25
CA CYS A 29 -11.07 8.52 -11.65
C CYS A 29 -11.83 7.20 -11.85
N TYR A 30 -11.73 6.27 -10.89
CA TYR A 30 -12.25 4.91 -11.01
C TYR A 30 -13.01 4.50 -9.76
N ALA A 31 -13.84 3.46 -9.90
CA ALA A 31 -14.57 2.87 -8.78
C ALA A 31 -13.62 2.27 -7.74
N GLU A 32 -13.95 2.43 -6.46
CA GLU A 32 -13.14 1.94 -5.35
C GLU A 32 -13.40 0.46 -5.08
N SER A 33 -12.39 -0.35 -5.33
CA SER A 33 -12.29 -1.75 -4.91
C SER A 33 -10.98 -1.98 -4.14
N VAL A 34 -10.82 -3.13 -3.50
CA VAL A 34 -9.55 -3.50 -2.84
C VAL A 34 -8.38 -3.55 -3.84
N SER A 35 -8.59 -4.17 -5.01
CA SER A 35 -7.58 -4.25 -6.07
C SER A 35 -7.21 -2.86 -6.57
N HIS A 36 -8.22 -2.03 -6.84
CA HIS A 36 -8.00 -0.67 -7.30
C HIS A 36 -7.24 0.15 -6.26
N LEU A 37 -7.72 0.14 -5.02
CA LEU A 37 -7.18 0.97 -3.95
C LEU A 37 -5.67 0.75 -3.72
N PHE A 38 -5.17 -0.48 -3.85
CA PHE A 38 -3.77 -0.78 -3.55
C PHE A 38 -2.85 -0.82 -4.77
N PHE A 39 -3.30 -1.30 -5.93
CA PHE A 39 -2.37 -1.57 -7.05
C PHE A 39 -2.78 -1.00 -8.41
N GLU A 40 -4.07 -0.75 -8.66
CA GLU A 40 -4.49 -0.16 -9.93
C GLU A 40 -4.62 1.36 -9.83
N CYS A 41 -4.83 1.91 -8.64
CA CYS A 41 -4.87 3.35 -8.40
C CYS A 41 -3.49 3.97 -8.62
N ASP A 42 -3.39 4.95 -9.52
CA ASP A 42 -2.11 5.61 -9.84
C ASP A 42 -1.46 6.27 -8.62
N TYR A 43 -2.27 6.85 -7.72
CA TYR A 43 -1.78 7.42 -6.48
C TYR A 43 -1.06 6.36 -5.62
N SER A 44 -1.73 5.24 -5.34
CA SER A 44 -1.18 4.14 -4.53
C SER A 44 -0.02 3.45 -5.21
N PHE A 45 -0.15 3.19 -6.51
CA PHE A 45 0.86 2.51 -7.30
C PHE A 45 2.17 3.32 -7.38
N SER A 46 2.08 4.65 -7.51
CA SER A 46 3.27 5.51 -7.49
C SER A 46 4.04 5.43 -6.17
N ILE A 47 3.34 5.26 -5.05
CA ILE A 47 3.95 5.11 -3.72
C ILE A 47 4.67 3.78 -3.61
N ILE A 48 3.95 2.68 -3.91
CA ILE A 48 4.49 1.33 -3.78
C ILE A 48 5.68 1.14 -4.73
N SER A 49 5.55 1.57 -5.99
CA SER A 49 6.62 1.48 -6.99
C SER A 49 7.87 2.27 -6.59
N LYS A 50 7.69 3.42 -5.92
CA LYS A 50 8.84 4.22 -5.46
C LYS A 50 9.53 3.61 -4.26
N LEU A 51 8.78 3.03 -3.33
CA LEU A 51 9.33 2.38 -2.12
C LEU A 51 10.01 1.04 -2.42
N MET A 52 9.58 0.37 -3.48
CA MET A 52 10.00 -0.98 -3.87
C MET A 52 10.57 -0.98 -5.29
N SER A 53 11.31 0.06 -5.67
CA SER A 53 11.83 0.23 -7.03
C SER A 53 12.78 -0.89 -7.46
N ASN A 54 13.39 -1.58 -6.49
CA ASN A 54 14.23 -2.76 -6.69
C ASN A 54 13.45 -4.05 -6.99
N LEU A 55 12.15 -4.08 -6.72
CA LEU A 55 11.24 -5.18 -7.06
C LEU A 55 10.66 -4.93 -8.46
N GLY A 56 11.41 -5.24 -9.51
CA GLY A 56 11.00 -5.02 -10.91
C GLY A 56 9.64 -5.66 -11.32
N TYR A 57 9.11 -6.57 -10.51
CA TYR A 57 7.80 -7.21 -10.67
C TYR A 57 6.60 -6.26 -10.55
N LEU A 58 6.77 -5.08 -9.95
CA LEU A 58 5.67 -4.13 -9.75
C LEU A 58 5.11 -3.55 -11.06
N LEU A 59 5.85 -3.63 -12.16
CA LEU A 59 5.42 -3.13 -13.48
C LEU A 59 4.08 -3.73 -13.96
N PHE A 60 3.71 -4.91 -13.47
CA PHE A 60 2.48 -5.60 -13.84
C PHE A 60 1.27 -5.28 -12.95
N ARG A 61 1.39 -4.33 -12.01
CA ARG A 61 0.32 -3.99 -11.03
C ARG A 61 -0.28 -5.24 -10.35
N PRO A 62 0.57 -6.09 -9.73
CA PRO A 62 0.11 -7.31 -9.08
C PRO A 62 -0.87 -6.97 -7.93
N ASN A 63 -1.77 -7.89 -7.60
CA ASN A 63 -2.58 -7.73 -6.38
C ASN A 63 -1.75 -8.03 -5.11
N VAL A 64 -2.35 -7.79 -3.93
CA VAL A 64 -1.68 -7.99 -2.63
C VAL A 64 -1.07 -9.40 -2.54
N LEU A 65 -1.85 -10.44 -2.83
CA LEU A 65 -1.43 -11.84 -2.70
C LEU A 65 -0.26 -12.17 -3.62
N GLN A 66 -0.34 -11.75 -4.88
CA GLN A 66 0.71 -11.97 -5.88
C GLN A 66 2.05 -11.35 -5.44
N ILE A 67 2.04 -10.21 -4.75
CA ILE A 67 3.27 -9.64 -4.18
C ILE A 67 3.83 -10.50 -3.06
N PHE A 68 2.98 -11.00 -2.16
CA PHE A 68 3.45 -11.86 -1.08
C PHE A 68 4.06 -13.16 -1.61
N GLU A 69 3.43 -13.78 -2.62
CA GLU A 69 3.96 -14.96 -3.31
C GLU A 69 5.29 -14.64 -4.00
N TYR A 70 5.36 -13.54 -4.76
CA TYR A 70 6.59 -13.13 -5.42
C TYR A 70 7.75 -12.91 -4.43
N ILE A 71 7.52 -12.19 -3.33
CA ILE A 71 8.54 -11.94 -2.30
C ILE A 71 9.00 -13.26 -1.67
N LYS A 72 8.07 -14.18 -1.40
CA LYS A 72 8.36 -15.49 -0.84
C LYS A 72 9.29 -16.30 -1.73
N ASP A 73 9.07 -16.25 -3.04
CA ASP A 73 9.81 -17.07 -4.00
C ASP A 73 11.17 -16.46 -4.40
N THR A 74 11.31 -15.12 -4.35
CA THR A 74 12.48 -14.42 -4.90
C THR A 74 13.42 -13.81 -3.85
N HIS A 75 12.98 -13.55 -2.63
CA HIS A 75 13.72 -12.72 -1.66
C HIS A 75 13.93 -13.36 -0.28
N ASP A 76 14.46 -14.59 -0.22
CA ASP A 76 14.54 -15.34 1.04
C ASP A 76 15.29 -14.61 2.18
N LYS A 77 16.38 -13.88 1.88
CA LYS A 77 17.18 -13.15 2.90
C LYS A 77 16.53 -11.88 3.43
N ASN A 78 15.71 -11.20 2.63
CA ASN A 78 15.12 -9.89 2.95
C ASN A 78 13.58 -9.90 2.96
N LYS A 79 12.95 -11.08 2.93
CA LYS A 79 11.49 -11.23 2.86
C LYS A 79 10.76 -10.48 3.97
N GLU A 80 11.27 -10.54 5.19
CA GLU A 80 10.66 -9.87 6.34
C GLU A 80 10.62 -8.35 6.17
N PHE A 81 11.65 -7.79 5.56
CA PHE A 81 11.71 -6.36 5.25
C PHE A 81 10.68 -5.98 4.19
N TYR A 82 10.57 -6.74 3.11
CA TYR A 82 9.56 -6.46 2.08
C TYR A 82 8.13 -6.69 2.59
N TYR A 83 7.90 -7.69 3.44
CA TYR A 83 6.63 -7.88 4.13
C TYR A 83 6.29 -6.70 5.04
N LEU A 84 7.25 -6.19 5.80
CA LEU A 84 7.07 -4.99 6.60
C LEU A 84 6.73 -3.79 5.70
N LEU A 85 7.45 -3.62 4.59
CA LEU A 85 7.27 -2.49 3.69
C LEU A 85 5.88 -2.52 3.01
N ILE A 86 5.43 -3.68 2.53
CA ILE A 86 4.10 -3.81 1.92
C ILE A 86 2.98 -3.64 2.95
N CYS A 87 3.12 -4.24 4.14
CA CYS A 87 2.11 -4.10 5.20
C CYS A 87 1.99 -2.64 5.66
N THR A 88 3.13 -1.96 5.84
CA THR A 88 3.15 -0.54 6.18
C THR A 88 2.51 0.29 5.08
N SER A 89 2.84 0.03 3.81
CA SER A 89 2.28 0.77 2.67
C SER A 89 0.77 0.61 2.59
N VAL A 90 0.25 -0.63 2.66
CA VAL A 90 -1.19 -0.94 2.68
C VAL A 90 -1.89 -0.21 3.83
N TYR A 91 -1.31 -0.21 5.02
CA TYR A 91 -1.87 0.49 6.17
C TYR A 91 -1.96 2.01 5.98
N PHE A 92 -0.86 2.65 5.54
CA PHE A 92 -0.82 4.10 5.35
C PHE A 92 -1.70 4.56 4.17
N ILE A 93 -1.78 3.79 3.08
CA ILE A 93 -2.69 4.05 1.96
C ILE A 93 -4.14 3.96 2.43
N TRP A 94 -4.48 2.91 3.19
CA TRP A 94 -5.83 2.77 3.77
C TRP A 94 -6.17 3.93 4.69
N ARG A 95 -5.24 4.35 5.55
CA ARG A 95 -5.41 5.51 6.42
C ARG A 95 -5.62 6.80 5.61
N GLU A 96 -4.78 7.07 4.62
CA GLU A 96 -4.91 8.25 3.75
C GLU A 96 -6.27 8.30 3.04
N ARG A 97 -6.73 7.17 2.51
CA ARG A 97 -8.07 7.08 1.91
C ARG A 97 -9.15 7.50 2.90
N ASN A 98 -9.06 7.05 4.16
CA ASN A 98 -10.04 7.41 5.18
C ASN A 98 -9.96 8.89 5.58
N GLU A 99 -8.76 9.44 5.70
CA GLU A 99 -8.56 10.88 5.96
C GLU A 99 -9.18 11.74 4.85
N ARG A 100 -9.03 11.34 3.57
CA ARG A 100 -9.67 12.05 2.46
C ARG A 100 -11.19 11.95 2.49
N LYS A 101 -11.74 10.78 2.83
CA LYS A 101 -13.20 10.58 2.89
C LYS A 101 -13.87 11.28 4.07
N PHE A 102 -13.22 11.32 5.24
CA PHE A 102 -13.88 11.73 6.49
C PHE A 102 -13.21 12.90 7.21
N GLY A 103 -11.91 13.11 6.99
CA GLY A 103 -11.13 14.16 7.65
C GLY A 103 -10.92 15.42 6.81
N GLY A 104 -11.19 15.37 5.50
CA GLY A 104 -11.03 16.51 4.59
C GLY A 104 -9.56 16.89 4.30
N ASN A 105 -8.60 16.08 4.75
CA ASN A 105 -7.18 16.29 4.52
C ASN A 105 -6.69 15.36 3.41
N SER A 106 -5.77 15.86 2.59
CA SER A 106 -5.08 15.05 1.58
C SER A 106 -3.59 15.35 1.57
N VAL A 107 -2.77 14.32 1.35
CA VAL A 107 -1.33 14.49 1.14
C VAL A 107 -0.90 13.95 -0.21
N SER A 108 0.16 14.52 -0.78
CA SER A 108 0.73 14.01 -2.02
C SER A 108 1.27 12.59 -1.86
N SER A 109 1.37 11.84 -2.96
CA SER A 109 1.96 10.49 -2.96
C SER A 109 3.41 10.52 -2.48
N THR A 110 4.17 11.54 -2.86
CA THR A 110 5.54 11.77 -2.37
C THR A 110 5.58 11.95 -0.85
N SER A 111 4.70 12.80 -0.30
CA SER A 111 4.64 13.03 1.15
C SER A 111 4.26 11.77 1.92
N LEU A 112 3.31 10.98 1.39
CA LEU A 112 2.92 9.71 2.03
C LEU A 112 4.03 8.66 1.95
N ALA A 113 4.73 8.57 0.82
CA ALA A 113 5.88 7.69 0.66
C ALA A 113 6.99 8.02 1.68
N LEU A 114 7.27 9.30 1.92
CA LEU A 114 8.23 9.73 2.95
C LEU A 114 7.78 9.33 4.37
N LYS A 115 6.49 9.45 4.68
CA LYS A 115 5.94 8.99 5.98
C LYS A 115 6.09 7.49 6.15
N ILE A 116 5.82 6.71 5.10
CA ILE A 116 5.99 5.25 5.10
C ILE A 116 7.47 4.90 5.30
N LYS A 117 8.36 5.54 4.53
CA LYS A 117 9.82 5.38 4.67
C LYS A 117 10.28 5.64 6.10
N ALA A 118 9.89 6.76 6.70
CA ALA A 118 10.25 7.08 8.09
C ALA A 118 9.73 6.03 9.10
N ALA A 119 8.51 5.53 8.92
CA ALA A 119 7.93 4.51 9.80
C ALA A 119 8.67 3.17 9.69
N VAL A 120 9.01 2.75 8.47
CA VAL A 120 9.78 1.52 8.23
C VAL A 120 11.20 1.65 8.80
N LEU A 121 11.89 2.76 8.51
CA LEU A 121 13.23 3.05 9.05
C LEU A 121 13.24 2.96 10.58
N SER A 122 12.26 3.60 11.23
CA SER A 122 12.11 3.56 12.69
C SER A 122 11.95 2.13 13.23
N LYS A 123 11.27 1.26 12.48
CA LYS A 123 11.08 -0.15 12.86
C LYS A 123 12.35 -0.99 12.65
N ILE A 124 13.06 -0.79 11.54
CA ILE A 124 14.24 -1.59 11.18
C ILE A 124 15.52 -1.16 11.91
N MET A 125 15.55 0.01 12.55
CA MET A 125 16.71 0.45 13.36
C MET A 125 17.13 -0.60 14.41
N ARG A 126 16.19 -1.42 14.88
CA ARG A 126 16.42 -2.48 15.86
C ARG A 126 16.93 -3.80 15.26
N TRP A 127 17.03 -3.89 13.94
CA TRP A 127 17.40 -5.12 13.23
C TRP A 127 18.92 -5.20 13.06
N LYS A 128 19.47 -6.42 13.09
CA LYS A 128 20.92 -6.65 12.93
C LYS A 128 21.43 -6.19 11.55
N SER A 129 20.62 -6.34 10.51
CA SER A 129 20.97 -6.01 9.12
C SER A 129 20.54 -4.60 8.68
N ARG A 130 20.36 -3.65 9.62
CA ARG A 130 19.76 -2.33 9.33
C ARG A 130 20.45 -1.55 8.19
N GLU A 131 21.78 -1.60 8.09
CA GLU A 131 22.55 -0.82 7.10
C GLU A 131 22.22 -1.28 5.68
N ILE A 132 22.27 -2.60 5.44
CA ILE A 132 21.89 -3.20 4.15
C ILE A 132 20.44 -2.87 3.80
N LEU A 133 19.53 -2.89 4.77
CA LEU A 133 18.10 -2.63 4.53
C LEU A 133 17.79 -1.16 4.29
N MET A 134 18.60 -0.24 4.81
CA MET A 134 18.47 1.19 4.53
C MET A 134 18.83 1.51 3.08
N ASP A 135 19.80 0.80 2.50
CA ASP A 135 20.20 0.97 1.10
C ASP A 135 19.16 0.44 0.10
N LEU A 136 18.27 -0.45 0.55
CA LEU A 136 17.20 -1.02 -0.26
C LEU A 136 15.95 -0.13 -0.38
N LEU A 137 15.90 1.01 0.31
CA LEU A 137 14.71 1.84 0.52
C LEU A 137 14.95 3.29 0.10
#